data_AF-A0A5A7VS58-F1
#
_entry.id   AF-A0A5A7VS58-F1
#
_cell.length_a   1.000
_cell.length_b   1.000
_cell.length_c   1.000
_cell.angle_alpha   90.00
_cell.angle_beta   90.00
_cell.angle_gamma   90.00
#
_symmetry.space_group_name_H-M   'P 1'
#
loop_
_entity.id
_entity.type
_entity.pdbx_description
1 polymer ?
#
loop_
_entity_poly.entity_id
_entity_poly.type
_entity_poly.pdbx_seq_one_letter_code
_entity_poly.pdbx_strand_id
1 'polypeptide(L)' 'MTVPDGLQRKIDELVEASHATSTAEVFRNALTAYAALLEAHKSGRQVIIQNPDGSDRERLRLFL' A
#
# COMPACT_ATOMS: atom_id res chain seq x y z
N MET A 1 -17.47 13.50 -2.44
CA MET A 1 -16.64 12.93 -3.52
C MET A 1 -17.26 11.58 -3.84
N THR A 2 -17.82 11.38 -5.03
CA THR A 2 -18.53 10.13 -5.36
C THR A 2 -17.52 9.14 -5.90
N VAL A 3 -17.30 8.05 -5.16
CA VAL A 3 -16.39 6.97 -5.55
C VAL A 3 -17.19 5.93 -6.32
N PRO A 4 -16.74 5.44 -7.48
CA PRO A 4 -17.41 4.35 -8.19
C PRO A 4 -17.60 3.11 -7.30
N ASP A 5 -18.74 2.43 -7.37
CA ASP A 5 -19.10 1.33 -6.45
C ASP A 5 -18.06 0.20 -6.39
N GLY A 6 -17.41 -0.10 -7.52
CA GLY A 6 -16.34 -1.11 -7.58
C GLY A 6 -15.05 -0.66 -6.89
N LEU A 7 -14.80 0.64 -6.80
CA LEU A 7 -13.65 1.23 -6.09
C LEU A 7 -13.95 1.38 -4.60
N GLN A 8 -15.19 1.71 -4.22
CA GLN A 8 -15.59 1.80 -2.81
C GLN A 8 -15.41 0.46 -2.08
N ARG A 9 -15.84 -0.65 -2.69
CA ARG A 9 -15.67 -1.98 -2.10
C ARG A 9 -14.20 -2.34 -1.82
N LYS A 10 -13.31 -2.05 -2.77
CA LYS A 10 -11.86 -2.26 -2.60
C LYS A 10 -11.28 -1.37 -1.50
N ILE A 11 -11.80 -0.15 -1.37
CA ILE A 11 -11.41 0.76 -0.30
C ILE A 11 -11.86 0.19 1.05
N ASP A 12 -13.08 -0.32 1.17
CA ASP A 12 -13.59 -0.89 2.41
C ASP A 12 -12.78 -2.14 2.83
N GLU A 13 -12.45 -3.02 1.87
CA GLU A 13 -11.53 -4.16 2.08
C GLU A 13 -10.16 -3.70 2.60
N LEU A 14 -9.62 -2.59 2.08
CA LEU A 14 -8.36 -2.01 2.54
C LEU A 14 -8.48 -1.37 3.92
N VAL A 15 -9.61 -0.72 4.24
CA VAL A 15 -9.89 -0.14 5.56
C VAL A 15 -9.86 -1.25 6.62
N GLU A 16 -10.55 -2.36 6.37
CA GLU A 16 -10.57 -3.53 7.26
C GLU A 16 -9.18 -4.15 7.41
N ALA A 17 -8.49 -4.39 6.29
CA ALA A 17 -7.17 -5.02 6.29
C ALA A 17 -6.08 -4.14 6.92
N SER A 18 -6.20 -2.81 6.83
CA SER A 18 -5.21 -1.87 7.38
C SER A 18 -5.54 -1.38 8.79
N HIS A 19 -6.63 -1.87 9.41
CA HIS A 19 -7.18 -1.33 10.66
C HIS A 19 -7.38 0.20 10.64
N ALA A 20 -7.62 0.79 9.47
CA ALA A 20 -7.82 2.22 9.36
C ALA A 20 -9.22 2.60 9.86
N THR A 21 -9.38 3.81 10.37
CA THR A 21 -10.66 4.33 10.86
C THR A 21 -11.48 5.02 9.77
N SER A 22 -10.87 5.27 8.60
CA SER A 22 -11.54 5.93 7.47
C SER A 22 -10.83 5.68 6.14
N THR A 23 -11.57 5.83 5.05
CA THR A 23 -11.03 5.86 3.68
C THR A 23 -9.89 6.87 3.52
N ALA A 24 -10.02 8.06 4.10
CA ALA A 24 -8.99 9.09 4.03
C ALA A 24 -7.67 8.66 4.70
N GLU A 25 -7.76 7.88 5.77
CA GLU A 25 -6.61 7.28 6.45
C GLU A 25 -5.95 6.21 5.58
N VAL A 26 -6.73 5.34 4.92
CA VAL A 26 -6.19 4.37 3.94
C VAL A 26 -5.38 5.06 2.86
N PHE A 27 -5.92 6.13 2.25
CA PHE A 27 -5.21 6.88 1.22
C PHE A 27 -3.93 7.55 1.75
N ARG A 28 -3.97 8.15 2.95
CA ARG A 28 -2.78 8.73 3.57
C ARG A 28 -1.70 7.68 3.83
N ASN A 29 -2.08 6.52 4.37
CA ASN A 29 -1.16 5.42 4.65
C ASN A 29 -0.55 4.87 3.36
N ALA A 30 -1.36 4.63 2.32
CA ALA A 30 -0.89 4.16 1.03
C ALA A 30 0.09 5.13 0.36
N LEU A 31 -0.21 6.43 0.35
CA LEU A 31 0.67 7.45 -0.22
C LEU A 31 1.98 7.59 0.56
N THR A 32 1.92 7.49 1.89
CA THR A 32 3.10 7.55 2.75
C THR A 32 4.01 6.34 2.51
N ALA A 33 3.43 5.15 2.44
CA ALA A 33 4.15 3.93 2.10
C ALA A 33 4.79 4.04 0.72
N TYR A 34 4.06 4.50 -0.29
CA TYR A 34 4.58 4.72 -1.64
C TYR A 34 5.76 5.70 -1.67
N ALA A 35 5.66 6.83 -0.96
CA ALA A 35 6.73 7.82 -0.91
C ALA A 35 8.02 7.24 -0.29
N ALA A 36 7.91 6.51 0.82
CA ALA A 36 9.05 5.85 1.46
C ALA A 36 9.69 4.79 0.56
N LEU A 37 8.86 4.01 -0.13
CA LEU A 37 9.28 3.00 -1.10
C LEU A 37 10.03 3.65 -2.29
N LEU A 38 9.53 4.77 -2.79
CA LEU A 38 10.15 5.52 -3.88
C LEU A 38 11.51 6.12 -3.47
N GLU A 39 11.64 6.65 -2.26
CA GLU A 39 12.94 7.12 -1.73
C GLU A 39 13.94 5.98 -1.60
N ALA A 40 13.53 4.83 -1.07
CA ALA A 40 14.37 3.64 -0.99
C ALA A 40 14.86 3.24 -2.39
N HIS A 41 13.96 3.20 -3.39
CA HIS A 41 14.32 2.91 -4.77
C HIS A 41 15.32 3.91 -5.35
N LYS A 42 15.08 5.23 -5.20
CA LYS A 42 15.99 6.29 -5.67
C LYS A 42 17.38 6.19 -5.06
N SER A 43 17.49 5.70 -3.83
CA SER A 43 18.78 5.44 -3.16
C SER A 43 19.47 4.12 -3.58
N GLY A 44 18.92 3.39 -4.56
CA GLY A 44 19.45 2.11 -5.03
C GLY A 44 19.16 0.93 -4.11
N ARG A 45 18.36 1.12 -3.05
CA ARG A 45 17.98 0.07 -2.11
C ARG A 45 16.88 -0.79 -2.71
N GLN A 46 16.97 -2.10 -2.49
CA GLN A 46 15.92 -3.04 -2.87
C GLN A 46 14.91 -3.14 -1.74
N VAL A 47 13.62 -3.06 -2.08
CA VAL A 47 12.53 -3.32 -1.14
C VAL A 47 12.03 -4.73 -1.35
N ILE A 48 12.00 -5.52 -0.27
CA ILE A 48 11.44 -6.86 -0.23
C ILE A 48 10.24 -6.80 0.71
N ILE A 49 9.05 -7.12 0.20
CA ILE A 49 7.89 -7.36 1.07
C ILE A 49 7.93 -8.82 1.49
N GLN A 50 7.80 -9.05 2.79
CA GLN A 50 7.72 -10.38 3.35
C GLN A 50 6.31 -10.58 3.92
N ASN A 51 5.68 -11.72 3.58
CA ASN A 51 4.43 -12.09 4.22
C ASN A 51 4.62 -12.29 5.74
N PRO A 52 3.57 -12.14 6.57
CA PRO A 52 3.66 -12.30 8.01
C PRO A 52 4.16 -13.68 8.46
N ASP A 53 3.92 -14.72 7.65
CA ASP A 53 4.35 -16.11 7.86
C ASP A 53 5.79 -16.37 7.37
N GLY A 54 6.43 -15.35 6.79
CA GLY A 54 7.78 -15.42 6.26
C GLY A 54 7.92 -16.13 4.91
N SER A 55 6.83 -16.65 4.33
CA SER A 55 6.86 -17.61 3.22
C SER A 55 7.16 -16.99 1.87
N ASP A 56 6.61 -15.81 1.59
CA ASP A 56 6.88 -15.09 0.34
C ASP A 56 7.74 -13.85 0.56
N ARG A 57 8.74 -13.71 -0.31
CA ARG A 57 9.56 -12.50 -0.47
C ARG A 57 9.35 -11.97 -1.86
N GLU A 58 8.39 -11.07 -2.03
CA GLU A 58 8.22 -10.40 -3.32
C GLU A 58 9.11 -9.16 -3.37
N ARG A 59 10.00 -9.11 -4.35
CA ARG A 59 10.75 -7.89 -4.66
C ARG A 59 9.78 -6.91 -5.28
N LEU A 60 9.52 -5.80 -4.58
CA LEU A 60 8.61 -4.80 -5.11
C LEU A 60 9.25 -4.09 -6.30
N ARG A 61 8.66 -4.29 -7.48
CA ARG A 61 9.03 -3.56 -8.69
C ARG A 61 8.25 -2.26 -8.71
N LEU A 62 8.79 -1.22 -8.09
CA LEU A 62 8.24 0.13 -8.19
C LEU A 62 8.54 0.65 -9.60
N PHE A 63 7.53 0.66 -10.49
CA PHE A 63 7.62 1.32 -11.79
C PHE A 63 6.35 2.10 -12.08
N LEU A 64 6.49 3.42 -12.01
CA LEU A 64 5.91 4.41 -12.90
C LEU A 64 7.07 5.28 -13.39
#